data_AF-A0A1Y5FKQ4-F1
#
_entry.id   AF-A0A1Y5FKQ4-F1
#
_cell.length_a   1.000
_cell.length_b   1.000
_cell.length_c   1.000
_cell.angle_alpha   90.00
_cell.angle_beta   90.00
_cell.angle_gamma   90.00
#
_symmetry.space_group_name_H-M   'P 1'
#
loop_
_entity.id
_entity.type
_entity.pdbx_description
1 polymer ?
#
loop_
_entity_poly.entity_id
_entity_poly.type
_entity_poly.pdbx_seq_one_letter_code
_entity_poly.pdbx_strand_id
1 'polypeptide(L)'
;MALVDQNKGELASALDHWRVILLARPDDLQAREQVATLQGELDKKAQVAYSKGLAALAAGRQKRARKRFEETLAARPSHSKALMQLKKIKSLQMNKSQHDKVSKTKRSALANGGAVGPDRAALDVDQRLRSHVRRIRAYLVANQLFQADAQYQHAAQIRSKDLVAKEQLASLSEKLADSYYRHARSLVRSDLNKAIEYLQISLRYESDESAQGLLQRSRLIRDNLTKIQGHRAGEINN
;
A
#
# COMPACT_ATOMS: atom_id res chain seq x y z
N MET A 1 27.29 -22.49 9.56
CA MET A 1 27.39 -21.20 8.82
C MET A 1 26.81 -20.06 9.66
N ALA A 2 27.47 -19.66 10.76
CA ALA A 2 26.98 -18.60 11.67
C ALA A 2 27.97 -17.42 11.86
N LEU A 3 29.20 -17.53 11.32
CA LEU A 3 30.26 -16.53 11.52
C LEU A 3 30.14 -15.26 10.65
N VAL A 4 29.20 -15.22 9.70
CA VAL A 4 29.05 -14.07 8.77
C VAL A 4 28.01 -13.06 9.26
N ASP A 5 27.18 -13.40 10.25
CA ASP A 5 26.12 -12.51 10.75
C ASP A 5 26.55 -11.69 11.98
N GLN A 6 27.52 -12.16 12.77
CA GLN A 6 28.05 -11.42 13.93
C GLN A 6 28.70 -10.08 13.52
N ASN A 7 29.62 -10.09 12.55
CA ASN A 7 30.30 -8.86 12.10
C ASN A 7 29.41 -7.85 11.36
N LYS A 8 28.16 -8.19 11.02
CA LYS A 8 27.24 -7.27 10.31
C LYS A 8 26.46 -6.39 11.28
N GLY A 9 26.01 -6.98 12.39
CA GLY A 9 25.29 -6.25 13.43
C GLY A 9 26.21 -5.23 14.11
N GLU A 10 27.45 -5.64 14.38
CA GLU A 10 28.42 -4.80 15.09
C GLU A 10 28.81 -3.53 14.35
N LEU A 11 28.98 -3.58 13.02
CA LEU A 11 29.36 -2.40 12.23
C LEU A 11 28.21 -1.40 12.07
N ALA A 12 26.99 -1.87 11.88
CA ALA A 12 25.81 -1.01 11.81
C ALA A 12 25.55 -0.35 13.17
N SER A 13 25.62 -1.12 14.25
CA SER A 13 25.49 -0.60 15.61
C SER A 13 26.62 0.36 15.97
N ALA A 14 27.87 0.07 15.61
CA ALA A 14 28.99 0.98 15.84
C ALA A 14 28.77 2.31 15.12
N LEU A 15 28.32 2.28 13.87
CA LEU A 15 28.02 3.48 13.09
C LEU A 15 26.90 4.32 13.73
N ASP A 16 25.85 3.69 14.25
CA ASP A 16 24.78 4.39 14.96
C ASP A 16 25.30 5.06 16.25
N HIS A 17 26.17 4.39 17.02
CA HIS A 17 26.80 5.00 18.19
C HIS A 17 27.65 6.23 17.83
N TRP A 18 28.48 6.15 16.78
CA TRP A 18 29.28 7.29 16.33
C TRP A 18 28.43 8.45 15.79
N ARG A 19 27.27 8.16 15.18
CA ARG A 19 26.30 9.19 14.78
C ARG A 19 25.69 9.91 15.99
N VAL A 20 25.38 9.19 17.06
CA VAL A 20 24.90 9.80 18.31
C VAL A 20 25.96 10.73 18.90
N ILE A 21 27.23 10.33 18.86
CA ILE A 21 28.36 11.18 19.29
C ILE A 21 28.43 12.46 18.45
N LEU A 22 28.29 12.37 17.12
CA LEU A 22 28.26 13.55 16.24
C LEU A 22 27.05 14.46 16.45
N LEU A 23 25.89 13.92 16.84
CA LEU A 23 24.74 14.74 17.22
C LEU A 23 25.01 15.54 18.50
N ALA A 24 25.74 14.95 19.45
CA ALA A 24 26.11 15.61 20.70
C ALA A 24 27.31 16.58 20.53
N ARG A 25 28.24 16.26 19.62
CA ARG A 25 29.46 17.03 19.35
C ARG A 25 29.71 17.11 17.84
N PRO A 26 29.11 18.09 17.14
CA PRO A 26 29.22 18.20 15.70
C PRO A 26 30.65 18.37 15.19
N ASP A 27 31.52 19.01 15.98
CA ASP A 27 32.90 19.37 15.60
C ASP A 27 33.95 18.30 15.95
N ASP A 28 33.52 17.13 16.44
CA ASP A 28 34.43 16.02 16.74
C ASP A 28 34.95 15.39 15.43
N LEU A 29 36.19 15.75 15.07
CA LEU A 29 36.87 15.26 13.88
C LEU A 29 37.07 13.74 13.89
N GLN A 30 37.35 13.14 15.05
CA GLN A 30 37.55 11.70 15.17
C GLN A 30 36.24 10.95 14.92
N ALA A 31 35.13 11.43 15.48
CA ALA A 31 33.82 10.84 15.22
C ALA A 31 33.43 10.95 13.74
N ARG A 32 33.76 12.06 13.06
CA ARG A 32 33.52 12.22 11.61
C ARG A 32 34.32 11.21 10.79
N GLU A 33 35.61 11.03 11.08
CA GLU A 33 36.47 10.06 10.38
C GLU A 33 36.01 8.61 10.60
N GLN A 34 35.62 8.26 11.82
CA GLN A 34 35.11 6.92 12.12
C GLN A 34 33.79 6.63 11.40
N VAL A 35 32.87 7.61 11.35
CA VAL A 35 31.64 7.48 10.57
C VAL A 35 31.93 7.31 9.09
N ALA A 36 32.85 8.11 8.52
CA ALA A 36 33.21 8.00 7.10
C ALA A 36 33.83 6.62 6.77
N THR A 37 34.69 6.12 7.65
CA THR A 37 35.35 4.80 7.48
C THR A 37 34.34 3.66 7.52
N LEU A 38 33.48 3.64 8.55
CA LEU A 38 32.44 2.62 8.72
C LEU A 38 31.39 2.67 7.59
N GLN A 39 31.03 3.87 7.13
CA GLN A 39 30.16 4.03 5.97
C GLN A 39 30.80 3.46 4.70
N GLY A 40 32.09 3.74 4.47
CA GLY A 40 32.82 3.21 3.33
C GLY A 40 32.88 1.68 3.31
N GLU A 41 33.06 1.04 4.47
CA GLU A 41 33.04 -0.42 4.58
C GLU A 41 31.66 -1.03 4.32
N LEU A 42 30.61 -0.41 4.88
CA LEU A 42 29.24 -0.84 4.63
C LEU A 42 28.85 -0.67 3.17
N ASP A 43 29.29 0.41 2.51
CA ASP A 43 29.05 0.64 1.09
C ASP A 43 29.75 -0.42 0.21
N LYS A 44 31.01 -0.76 0.51
CA LYS A 44 31.71 -1.87 -0.17
C LYS A 44 30.96 -3.19 0.01
N LYS A 45 30.52 -3.51 1.23
CA LYS A 45 29.73 -4.73 1.51
C LYS A 45 28.40 -4.73 0.76
N ALA A 46 27.69 -3.60 0.75
CA ALA A 46 26.44 -3.44 0.02
C ALA A 46 26.65 -3.65 -1.48
N GLN A 47 27.70 -3.09 -2.07
CA GLN A 47 27.99 -3.22 -3.49
C GLN A 47 28.36 -4.67 -3.89
N VAL A 48 29.11 -5.38 -3.05
CA VAL A 48 29.40 -6.82 -3.24
C VAL A 48 28.12 -7.67 -3.14
N ALA A 49 27.24 -7.37 -2.17
CA ALA A 49 25.96 -8.07 -2.06
C ALA A 49 25.05 -7.77 -3.28
N TYR A 50 25.03 -6.52 -3.73
CA TYR A 50 24.23 -6.08 -4.86
C TYR A 50 24.65 -6.76 -6.18
N SER A 51 25.95 -6.82 -6.47
CA SER A 51 26.49 -7.49 -7.66
C SER A 51 26.18 -9.00 -7.65
N LYS A 52 26.32 -9.66 -6.49
CA LYS A 52 25.91 -11.07 -6.32
C LYS A 52 24.41 -11.25 -6.52
N GLY A 53 23.58 -10.29 -6.11
CA GLY A 53 22.14 -10.27 -6.36
C GLY A 53 21.80 -10.19 -7.85
N LEU A 54 22.49 -9.33 -8.60
CA LEU A 54 22.33 -9.23 -10.05
C LEU A 54 22.77 -10.50 -10.78
N ALA A 55 23.91 -11.10 -10.41
CA ALA A 55 24.35 -12.36 -10.98
C ALA A 55 23.35 -13.50 -10.72
N ALA A 56 22.77 -13.54 -9.52
CA ALA A 56 21.72 -14.51 -9.20
C ALA A 56 20.41 -14.26 -9.99
N LEU A 57 20.07 -13.00 -10.30
CA LEU A 57 18.95 -12.67 -11.19
C LEU A 57 19.20 -13.14 -12.61
N ALA A 58 20.39 -12.87 -13.16
CA ALA A 58 20.78 -13.29 -14.49
C ALA A 58 20.74 -14.83 -14.63
N ALA A 59 21.12 -15.55 -13.58
CA ALA A 59 21.02 -17.01 -13.51
C ALA A 59 19.60 -17.54 -13.23
N GLY A 60 18.56 -16.69 -13.20
CA GLY A 60 17.18 -17.08 -12.92
C GLY A 60 16.89 -17.52 -11.47
N ARG A 61 17.87 -17.38 -10.56
CA ARG A 61 17.78 -17.85 -9.16
C ARG A 61 17.14 -16.78 -8.27
N GLN A 62 15.86 -16.46 -8.51
CA GLN A 62 15.13 -15.37 -7.85
C GLN A 62 15.18 -15.41 -6.31
N LYS A 63 15.05 -16.59 -5.68
CA LYS A 63 15.14 -16.72 -4.20
C LYS A 63 16.52 -16.31 -3.67
N ARG A 64 17.59 -16.71 -4.36
CA ARG A 64 18.96 -16.35 -3.97
C ARG A 64 19.23 -14.86 -4.24
N ALA A 65 18.75 -14.33 -5.36
CA ALA A 65 18.84 -12.91 -5.67
C ALA A 65 18.16 -12.04 -4.60
N ARG A 66 16.94 -12.41 -4.19
CA ARG A 66 16.22 -11.73 -3.12
C ARG A 66 17.03 -11.64 -1.84
N LYS A 67 17.58 -12.76 -1.36
CA LYS A 67 18.40 -12.78 -0.14
C LYS A 67 19.61 -11.84 -0.24
N ARG A 68 20.27 -11.79 -1.42
CA ARG A 68 21.41 -10.88 -1.65
C ARG A 68 21.02 -9.40 -1.69
N PHE A 69 19.84 -9.07 -2.20
CA PHE A 69 19.33 -7.69 -2.14
C PHE A 69 18.90 -7.29 -0.72
N GLU A 70 18.35 -8.22 0.06
CA GLU A 70 18.08 -8.00 1.49
C GLU A 70 19.40 -7.75 2.26
N GLU A 71 20.46 -8.52 1.98
CA GLU A 71 21.81 -8.26 2.52
C GLU A 71 22.36 -6.88 2.12
N THR A 72 22.06 -6.41 0.90
CA THR A 72 22.44 -5.06 0.43
C THR A 72 21.74 -3.98 1.25
N LEU A 73 20.45 -4.16 1.54
CA LEU A 73 19.66 -3.19 2.29
C LEU A 73 19.97 -3.21 3.78
N ALA A 74 20.39 -4.35 4.32
CA ALA A 74 20.89 -4.43 5.68
C ALA A 74 22.16 -3.58 5.87
N ALA A 75 23.04 -3.53 4.87
CA ALA A 75 24.24 -2.68 4.90
C ALA A 75 23.95 -1.22 4.54
N ARG A 76 23.03 -0.97 3.59
CA ARG A 76 22.63 0.38 3.17
C ARG A 76 21.11 0.45 2.95
N PRO A 77 20.34 0.87 3.96
CA PRO A 77 18.87 0.95 3.87
C PRO A 77 18.38 1.86 2.73
N SER A 78 19.17 2.87 2.37
CA SER A 78 18.87 3.86 1.32
C SER A 78 19.28 3.43 -0.10
N HIS A 79 19.69 2.17 -0.32
CA HIS A 79 20.15 1.71 -1.64
C HIS A 79 18.98 1.53 -2.64
N SER A 80 18.60 2.61 -3.32
CA SER A 80 17.44 2.71 -4.23
C SER A 80 17.35 1.60 -5.27
N LYS A 81 18.47 1.21 -5.90
CA LYS A 81 18.50 0.16 -6.93
C LYS A 81 18.14 -1.23 -6.38
N ALA A 82 18.53 -1.55 -5.14
CA ALA A 82 18.25 -2.85 -4.52
C ALA A 82 16.77 -2.96 -4.13
N LEU A 83 16.19 -1.87 -3.63
CA LEU A 83 14.74 -1.76 -3.40
C LEU A 83 13.93 -1.99 -4.68
N MET A 84 14.35 -1.39 -5.79
CA MET A 84 13.68 -1.55 -7.09
C MET A 84 13.72 -3.02 -7.55
N GLN A 85 14.86 -3.69 -7.43
CA GLN A 85 14.98 -5.11 -7.79
C GLN A 85 14.11 -6.02 -6.90
N LEU A 86 14.03 -5.74 -5.59
CA LEU A 86 13.13 -6.48 -4.69
C LEU A 86 11.65 -6.31 -5.06
N LYS A 87 11.23 -5.08 -5.41
CA LYS A 87 9.86 -4.82 -5.89
C LYS A 87 9.56 -5.64 -7.16
N LYS A 88 10.50 -5.69 -8.11
CA LYS A 88 10.38 -6.47 -9.35
C LYS A 88 10.30 -7.98 -9.09
N ILE A 89 11.13 -8.51 -8.18
CA ILE A 89 11.06 -9.94 -7.80
C ILE A 89 9.71 -10.25 -7.16
N LYS A 90 9.21 -9.37 -6.29
CA LYS A 90 7.92 -9.55 -5.59
C LYS A 90 6.74 -9.53 -6.57
N SER A 91 6.73 -8.64 -7.55
CA SER A 91 5.67 -8.60 -8.57
C SER A 91 5.68 -9.85 -9.46
N LEU A 92 6.87 -10.33 -9.87
CA LEU A 92 7.00 -11.57 -10.63
C LEU A 92 6.51 -12.80 -9.85
N GLN A 93 6.77 -12.86 -8.54
CA GLN A 93 6.27 -13.93 -7.68
C GLN A 93 4.74 -13.89 -7.54
N MET A 94 4.15 -12.70 -7.43
CA MET A 94 2.68 -12.55 -7.37
C MET A 94 2.02 -13.02 -8.67
N ASN A 95 2.55 -12.63 -9.83
CA ASN A 95 2.03 -13.07 -11.13
C ASN A 95 2.19 -14.59 -11.34
N LYS A 96 3.33 -15.17 -10.94
CA LYS A 96 3.56 -16.62 -11.05
C LYS A 96 2.63 -17.42 -10.13
N SER A 97 2.37 -16.93 -8.94
CA SER A 97 1.42 -17.55 -7.99
C SER A 97 -0.04 -17.49 -8.48
N GLN A 98 -0.39 -16.48 -9.28
CA GLN A 98 -1.69 -16.41 -9.94
C GLN A 98 -1.77 -17.40 -11.12
N HIS A 99 -0.71 -17.52 -11.93
CA HIS A 99 -0.66 -18.48 -13.03
C HIS A 99 -0.61 -19.95 -12.58
N ASP A 100 0.13 -20.28 -11.51
CA ASP A 100 0.21 -21.67 -11.00
C ASP A 100 -1.15 -22.14 -10.43
N LYS A 101 -1.93 -21.25 -9.81
CA LYS A 101 -3.30 -21.57 -9.39
C LYS A 101 -4.21 -21.84 -10.58
N VAL A 102 -4.14 -21.02 -11.62
CA VAL A 102 -4.92 -21.23 -12.86
C VAL A 102 -4.50 -22.52 -13.57
N SER A 103 -3.20 -22.85 -13.58
CA SER A 103 -2.65 -24.05 -14.23
C SER A 103 -3.03 -25.35 -13.50
N LYS A 104 -3.03 -25.33 -12.17
CA LYS A 104 -3.46 -26.48 -11.36
C LYS A 104 -4.95 -26.75 -11.50
N THR A 105 -5.77 -25.69 -11.58
CA THR A 105 -7.21 -25.78 -11.88
C THR A 105 -7.49 -26.28 -13.31
N LYS A 106 -6.67 -25.86 -14.30
CA LYS A 106 -6.82 -26.31 -15.70
C LYS A 106 -6.40 -27.77 -15.89
N ARG A 107 -5.36 -28.24 -15.19
CA ARG A 107 -4.95 -29.67 -15.18
C ARG A 107 -5.94 -30.57 -14.44
N SER A 108 -6.58 -30.11 -13.36
CA SER A 108 -7.70 -30.85 -12.75
C SER A 108 -8.97 -30.84 -13.62
N ALA A 109 -9.12 -29.88 -14.53
CA ALA A 109 -10.24 -29.81 -15.47
C ALA A 109 -10.04 -30.65 -16.73
N LEU A 110 -8.79 -30.86 -17.18
CA LEU A 110 -8.48 -31.72 -18.34
C LEU A 110 -8.43 -33.22 -18.00
N ALA A 111 -8.28 -33.59 -16.72
CA ALA A 111 -8.41 -34.98 -16.27
C ALA A 111 -9.87 -35.41 -16.05
N ASN A 112 -10.80 -34.46 -15.92
CA ASN A 112 -12.24 -34.69 -15.85
C ASN A 112 -12.89 -34.08 -17.08
N GLY A 113 -12.67 -34.72 -18.24
CA GLY A 113 -13.47 -34.50 -19.44
C GLY A 113 -14.92 -34.87 -19.16
N GLY A 114 -15.71 -33.88 -18.76
CA GLY A 114 -17.14 -34.02 -18.52
C GLY A 114 -17.78 -32.66 -18.51
N ALA A 115 -18.41 -32.31 -19.65
CA ALA A 115 -19.37 -31.24 -19.85
C ALA A 115 -19.26 -30.02 -18.93
N VAL A 116 -18.69 -28.91 -19.44
CA VAL A 116 -18.81 -27.59 -18.78
C VAL A 116 -20.26 -27.13 -18.94
N GLY A 117 -21.11 -27.55 -18.01
CA GLY A 117 -22.47 -27.05 -17.88
C GLY A 117 -22.50 -25.60 -17.36
N PRO A 118 -23.56 -24.84 -17.66
CA PRO A 118 -23.73 -23.44 -17.24
C PRO A 118 -23.64 -23.22 -15.71
N ASP A 119 -23.91 -24.25 -14.91
CA ASP A 119 -23.86 -24.18 -13.44
C ASP A 119 -22.45 -23.95 -12.88
N ARG A 120 -21.40 -24.42 -13.57
CA ARG A 120 -20.02 -24.27 -13.06
C ARG A 120 -19.49 -22.84 -13.22
N ALA A 121 -19.93 -22.13 -14.25
CA ALA A 121 -19.61 -20.73 -14.46
C ALA A 121 -20.32 -19.83 -13.43
N ALA A 122 -21.59 -20.14 -13.10
CA ALA A 122 -22.32 -19.45 -12.03
C ALA A 122 -21.63 -19.58 -10.66
N LEU A 123 -21.15 -20.79 -10.33
CA LEU A 123 -20.40 -21.03 -9.08
C LEU A 123 -19.09 -20.22 -8.99
N ASP A 124 -18.36 -20.04 -10.10
CA ASP A 124 -17.13 -19.22 -10.12
C ASP A 124 -17.44 -17.72 -9.93
N VAL A 125 -18.55 -17.24 -10.52
CA VAL A 125 -19.00 -15.84 -10.35
C VAL A 125 -19.40 -15.56 -8.90
N ASP A 126 -20.11 -16.49 -8.26
CA ASP A 126 -20.50 -16.39 -6.85
C ASP A 126 -19.26 -16.40 -5.92
N GLN A 127 -18.28 -17.27 -6.21
CA GLN A 127 -17.03 -17.32 -5.45
C GLN A 127 -16.20 -16.04 -5.57
N ARG A 128 -16.20 -15.40 -6.75
CA ARG A 128 -15.55 -14.09 -6.96
C ARG A 128 -16.23 -13.01 -6.11
N LEU A 129 -17.55 -12.94 -6.09
CA LEU A 129 -18.28 -11.97 -5.26
C LEU A 129 -17.93 -12.14 -3.77
N ARG A 130 -17.97 -13.37 -3.25
CA ARG A 130 -17.56 -13.67 -1.86
C ARG A 130 -16.13 -13.23 -1.55
N SER A 131 -15.23 -13.40 -2.51
CA SER A 131 -13.83 -13.00 -2.37
C SER A 131 -13.68 -11.48 -2.28
N HIS A 132 -14.45 -10.73 -3.08
CA HIS A 132 -14.50 -9.27 -2.99
C HIS A 132 -15.07 -8.80 -1.65
N VAL A 133 -16.20 -9.36 -1.21
CA VAL A 133 -16.81 -9.04 0.10
C VAL A 133 -15.80 -9.20 1.24
N ARG A 134 -15.02 -10.30 1.25
CA ARG A 134 -13.96 -10.51 2.27
C ARG A 134 -12.86 -9.44 2.21
N ARG A 135 -12.43 -9.04 1.01
CA ARG A 135 -11.40 -7.99 0.84
C ARG A 135 -11.89 -6.62 1.27
N ILE A 136 -13.12 -6.26 0.91
CA ILE A 136 -13.73 -4.97 1.32
C ILE A 136 -13.75 -4.88 2.85
N ARG A 137 -14.20 -5.94 3.54
CA ARG A 137 -14.16 -6.02 5.01
C ARG A 137 -12.75 -5.82 5.56
N ALA A 138 -11.75 -6.50 5.00
CA ALA A 138 -10.36 -6.37 5.43
C ALA A 138 -9.84 -4.93 5.26
N TYR A 139 -10.16 -4.28 4.14
CA TYR A 139 -9.76 -2.88 3.89
C TYR A 139 -10.48 -1.89 4.80
N LEU A 140 -11.76 -2.11 5.12
CA LEU A 140 -12.48 -1.30 6.09
C LEU A 140 -11.85 -1.39 7.48
N VAL A 141 -11.50 -2.60 7.94
CA VAL A 141 -10.81 -2.81 9.22
C VAL A 141 -9.44 -2.12 9.24
N ALA A 142 -8.71 -2.14 8.11
CA ALA A 142 -7.43 -1.47 7.97
C ALA A 142 -7.54 0.06 7.73
N ASN A 143 -8.76 0.61 7.73
CA ASN A 143 -9.06 2.00 7.41
C ASN A 143 -8.54 2.46 6.02
N GLN A 144 -8.42 1.53 5.07
CA GLN A 144 -7.97 1.78 3.70
C GLN A 144 -9.16 2.08 2.79
N LEU A 145 -9.85 3.20 3.04
CA LEU A 145 -11.15 3.52 2.42
C LEU A 145 -11.14 3.51 0.90
N PHE A 146 -10.13 4.12 0.26
CA PHE A 146 -10.02 4.10 -1.21
C PHE A 146 -9.86 2.69 -1.80
N GLN A 147 -9.17 1.79 -1.09
CA GLN A 147 -9.01 0.41 -1.55
C GLN A 147 -10.31 -0.38 -1.33
N ALA A 148 -11.02 -0.12 -0.23
CA ALA A 148 -12.34 -0.69 0.03
C ALA A 148 -13.36 -0.24 -1.03
N ASP A 149 -13.40 1.06 -1.34
CA ASP A 149 -14.22 1.67 -2.40
C ASP A 149 -13.96 1.03 -3.77
N ALA A 150 -12.70 0.96 -4.20
CA ALA A 150 -12.35 0.34 -5.48
C ALA A 150 -12.81 -1.13 -5.56
N GLN A 151 -12.62 -1.92 -4.48
CA GLN A 151 -13.11 -3.29 -4.46
C GLN A 151 -14.64 -3.39 -4.47
N TYR A 152 -15.33 -2.46 -3.81
CA TYR A 152 -16.78 -2.39 -3.80
C TYR A 152 -17.31 -2.11 -5.21
N GLN A 153 -16.75 -1.13 -5.92
CA GLN A 153 -17.15 -0.80 -7.29
C GLN A 153 -17.00 -2.00 -8.23
N HIS A 154 -15.91 -2.77 -8.09
CA HIS A 154 -15.75 -4.03 -8.84
C HIS A 154 -16.79 -5.08 -8.45
N ALA A 155 -17.08 -5.24 -7.16
CA ALA A 155 -18.04 -6.21 -6.66
C ALA A 155 -19.48 -5.92 -7.12
N ALA A 156 -19.86 -4.64 -7.16
CA ALA A 156 -21.18 -4.18 -7.56
C ALA A 156 -21.53 -4.52 -9.02
N GLN A 157 -20.52 -4.69 -9.88
CA GLN A 157 -20.70 -5.06 -11.29
C GLN A 157 -20.89 -6.58 -11.49
N ILE A 158 -20.67 -7.40 -10.45
CA ILE A 158 -20.73 -8.87 -10.54
C ILE A 158 -22.20 -9.34 -10.49
N ARG A 159 -22.67 -9.92 -11.60
CA ARG A 159 -24.01 -10.54 -11.69
C ARG A 159 -24.01 -11.95 -11.09
N SER A 160 -23.93 -12.03 -9.76
CA SER A 160 -23.99 -13.27 -8.97
C SER A 160 -25.43 -13.68 -8.65
N LYS A 161 -25.68 -14.99 -8.44
CA LYS A 161 -26.97 -15.49 -7.92
C LYS A 161 -26.98 -15.66 -6.40
N ASP A 162 -25.81 -15.55 -5.77
CA ASP A 162 -25.64 -15.66 -4.33
C ASP A 162 -26.25 -14.47 -3.58
N LEU A 163 -27.45 -14.68 -3.06
CA LEU A 163 -28.21 -13.67 -2.30
C LEU A 163 -27.48 -13.27 -1.02
N VAL A 164 -26.85 -14.22 -0.31
CA VAL A 164 -26.14 -13.95 0.93
C VAL A 164 -24.95 -13.02 0.67
N ALA A 165 -24.18 -13.29 -0.38
CA ALA A 165 -23.05 -12.43 -0.73
C ALA A 165 -23.50 -11.03 -1.20
N LYS A 166 -24.66 -10.91 -1.85
CA LYS A 166 -25.25 -9.63 -2.24
C LYS A 166 -25.74 -8.82 -1.05
N GLU A 167 -26.45 -9.44 -0.11
CA GLU A 167 -26.87 -8.79 1.14
C GLU A 167 -25.66 -8.32 1.94
N GLN A 168 -24.63 -9.16 2.02
CA GLN A 168 -23.37 -8.78 2.66
C GLN A 168 -22.71 -7.60 1.95
N LEU A 169 -22.74 -7.54 0.62
CA LEU A 169 -22.25 -6.39 -0.13
C LEU A 169 -23.08 -5.13 0.17
N ALA A 170 -24.42 -5.24 0.23
CA ALA A 170 -25.30 -4.11 0.57
C ALA A 170 -25.03 -3.57 1.98
N SER A 171 -24.82 -4.44 2.98
CA SER A 171 -24.43 -4.01 4.33
C SER A 171 -23.04 -3.33 4.40
N LEU A 172 -22.19 -3.57 3.40
CA LEU A 172 -20.87 -2.93 3.33
C LEU A 172 -20.93 -1.52 2.74
N SER A 173 -21.95 -1.19 1.94
CA SER A 173 -22.17 0.19 1.47
C SER A 173 -22.46 1.14 2.62
N GLU A 174 -23.34 0.74 3.53
CA GLU A 174 -23.68 1.49 4.76
C GLU A 174 -22.40 1.75 5.60
N LYS A 175 -21.62 0.70 5.85
CA LYS A 175 -20.34 0.84 6.58
C LYS A 175 -19.32 1.71 5.87
N LEU A 176 -19.29 1.70 4.53
CA LEU A 176 -18.46 2.59 3.73
C LEU A 176 -18.92 4.03 3.89
N ALA A 177 -20.22 4.30 3.76
CA ALA A 177 -20.82 5.62 3.97
C ALA A 177 -20.43 6.17 5.35
N ASP A 178 -20.70 5.41 6.42
CA ASP A 178 -20.35 5.77 7.80
C ASP A 178 -18.86 6.08 7.99
N SER A 179 -17.98 5.32 7.34
CA SER A 179 -16.54 5.49 7.48
C SER A 179 -16.05 6.75 6.78
N TYR A 180 -16.58 7.03 5.58
CA TYR A 180 -16.31 8.28 4.85
C TYR A 180 -16.89 9.50 5.57
N TYR A 181 -18.11 9.41 6.10
CA TYR A 181 -18.72 10.48 6.89
C TYR A 181 -17.88 10.83 8.12
N ARG A 182 -17.46 9.82 8.89
CA ARG A 182 -16.60 10.03 10.07
C ARG A 182 -15.26 10.68 9.72
N HIS A 183 -14.63 10.24 8.63
CA HIS A 183 -13.40 10.87 8.14
C HIS A 183 -13.63 12.31 7.72
N ALA A 184 -14.70 12.57 6.95
CA ALA A 184 -15.02 13.92 6.53
C ALA A 184 -15.23 14.86 7.72
N ARG A 185 -16.00 14.43 8.73
CA ARG A 185 -16.26 15.21 9.93
C ARG A 185 -14.98 15.60 10.68
N SER A 186 -13.99 14.71 10.71
CA SER A 186 -12.67 15.00 11.29
C SER A 186 -11.89 16.05 10.48
N LEU A 187 -12.06 16.04 9.15
CA LEU A 187 -11.31 16.89 8.21
C LEU A 187 -11.90 18.28 8.05
N VAL A 188 -13.18 18.52 8.39
CA VAL A 188 -13.84 19.83 8.22
C VAL A 188 -13.01 21.00 8.78
N ARG A 189 -12.25 20.77 9.85
CA ARG A 189 -11.42 21.81 10.51
C ARG A 189 -10.01 21.93 9.94
N SER A 190 -9.47 20.88 9.32
CA SER A 190 -8.08 20.83 8.87
C SER A 190 -7.92 20.91 7.36
N ASP A 191 -8.81 20.24 6.62
CA ASP A 191 -8.79 20.13 5.16
C ASP A 191 -10.23 20.07 4.63
N LEU A 192 -10.80 21.27 4.45
CA LEU A 192 -12.19 21.44 4.07
C LEU A 192 -12.51 20.85 2.68
N ASN A 193 -11.57 20.92 1.74
CA ASN A 193 -11.77 20.38 0.39
C ASN A 193 -11.89 18.86 0.43
N LYS A 194 -10.97 18.19 1.15
CA LYS A 194 -11.02 16.74 1.31
C LYS A 194 -12.24 16.28 2.12
N ALA A 195 -12.67 17.07 3.11
CA ALA A 195 -13.92 16.82 3.82
C ALA A 195 -15.13 16.83 2.88
N ILE A 196 -15.21 17.81 1.97
CA ILE A 196 -16.27 17.90 0.95
C ILE A 196 -16.26 16.68 0.02
N GLU A 197 -15.09 16.25 -0.44
CA GLU A 197 -14.95 15.04 -1.27
C GLU A 197 -15.47 13.80 -0.55
N TYR A 198 -15.07 13.59 0.70
CA TYR A 198 -15.50 12.43 1.48
C TYR A 198 -16.99 12.44 1.79
N LEU A 199 -17.61 13.61 1.99
CA LEU A 199 -19.07 13.72 2.13
C LEU A 199 -19.79 13.36 0.84
N GLN A 200 -19.27 13.76 -0.32
CA GLN A 200 -19.86 13.38 -1.61
C GLN A 200 -19.77 11.87 -1.84
N ILE A 201 -18.65 11.24 -1.47
CA ILE A 201 -18.49 9.79 -1.57
C ILE A 201 -19.45 9.08 -0.60
N SER A 202 -19.57 9.56 0.65
CA SER A 202 -20.53 9.03 1.62
C SER A 202 -21.96 9.04 1.06
N LEU A 203 -22.38 10.18 0.48
CA LEU A 203 -23.71 10.36 -0.09
C LEU A 203 -23.98 9.54 -1.35
N ARG A 204 -22.94 9.06 -2.05
CA ARG A 204 -23.09 8.11 -3.16
C ARG A 204 -23.54 6.75 -2.66
N TYR A 205 -23.10 6.35 -1.47
CA TYR A 205 -23.44 5.05 -0.88
C TYR A 205 -24.75 5.09 -0.12
N GLU A 206 -24.97 6.15 0.65
CA GLU A 206 -26.17 6.31 1.45
C GLU A 206 -26.55 7.78 1.57
N SER A 207 -27.80 8.09 1.22
CA SER A 207 -28.37 9.41 1.39
C SER A 207 -28.73 9.63 2.86
N ASP A 208 -27.79 10.24 3.59
CA ASP A 208 -27.96 10.66 4.99
C ASP A 208 -28.12 12.20 5.08
N GLU A 209 -29.18 12.65 5.74
CA GLU A 209 -29.46 14.07 5.99
C GLU A 209 -28.32 14.77 6.74
N SER A 210 -27.65 14.06 7.66
CA SER A 210 -26.53 14.61 8.43
C SER A 210 -25.33 14.88 7.53
N ALA A 211 -24.99 13.94 6.64
CA ALA A 211 -23.97 14.12 5.62
C ALA A 211 -24.32 15.25 4.62
N GLN A 212 -25.59 15.36 4.20
CA GLN A 212 -26.04 16.45 3.34
C GLN A 212 -25.92 17.83 4.00
N GLY A 213 -26.40 17.96 5.23
CA GLY A 213 -26.32 19.20 6.00
C GLY A 213 -24.87 19.62 6.26
N LEU A 214 -23.98 18.67 6.53
CA LEU A 214 -22.56 18.95 6.71
C LEU A 214 -21.88 19.36 5.39
N LEU A 215 -22.28 18.76 4.27
CA LEU A 215 -21.76 19.11 2.94
C LEU A 215 -22.15 20.54 2.54
N GLN A 216 -23.41 20.92 2.76
CA GLN A 216 -23.89 22.27 2.48
C GLN A 216 -23.13 23.32 3.29
N ARG A 217 -22.98 23.10 4.61
CA ARG A 217 -22.19 23.99 5.48
C ARG A 217 -20.74 24.07 5.03
N SER A 218 -20.12 22.94 4.70
CA SER A 218 -18.72 22.90 4.27
C SER A 218 -18.50 23.69 2.98
N ARG A 219 -19.43 23.61 2.02
CA ARG A 219 -19.39 24.42 0.79
C ARG A 219 -19.52 25.92 1.09
N LEU A 220 -20.46 26.30 1.97
CA LEU A 220 -20.63 27.70 2.36
C LEU A 220 -19.37 28.27 3.03
N ILE A 221 -18.74 27.51 3.93
CA ILE A 221 -17.48 27.91 4.59
C ILE A 221 -16.39 28.11 3.53
N ARG A 222 -16.25 27.17 2.58
CA ARG A 222 -15.26 27.26 1.51
C ARG A 222 -15.48 28.52 0.66
N ASP A 223 -16.71 28.78 0.25
CA ASP A 223 -17.05 29.91 -0.59
C ASP A 223 -16.86 31.26 0.14
N ASN A 224 -17.05 31.30 1.46
CA ASN A 224 -16.72 32.47 2.27
C ASN A 224 -15.20 32.67 2.42
N LEU A 225 -14.43 31.59 2.60
CA LEU A 225 -12.97 31.66 2.68
C LEU A 225 -12.35 32.16 1.37
N THR A 226 -12.84 31.71 0.22
CA THR A 226 -12.34 32.17 -1.09
C THR A 226 -12.63 33.64 -1.32
N LYS A 227 -13.81 34.16 -0.92
CA LYS A 227 -14.14 35.59 -0.98
C LYS A 227 -13.16 36.44 -0.14
N ILE A 228 -12.90 36.02 1.10
CA ILE A 228 -11.97 36.75 2.00
C ILE A 228 -10.55 36.77 1.43
N GLN A 229 -10.08 35.63 0.89
CA GLN A 229 -8.76 35.54 0.26
C GLN A 229 -8.67 36.38 -1.02
N GLY A 230 -9.73 36.42 -1.82
CA GLY A 230 -9.81 37.25 -3.02
C GLY A 230 -9.77 38.75 -2.71
N HIS A 231 -10.48 39.20 -1.67
CA HIS A 231 -10.43 40.60 -1.23
C HIS A 231 -9.04 41.01 -0.71
N ARG A 232 -8.37 40.16 0.07
CA ARG A 232 -6.99 40.43 0.54
C ARG A 232 -5.95 40.52 -0.57
N ALA A 233 -6.14 39.81 -1.68
CA ALA A 233 -5.23 39.90 -2.83
C ALA A 233 -5.44 41.19 -3.67
N GLY A 234 -6.64 41.78 -3.62
CA GLY A 234 -6.96 43.04 -4.28
C GLY A 234 -6.43 44.28 -3.54
N GLU A 235 -6.37 44.23 -2.20
CA GLU A 235 -5.89 45.35 -1.37
C GLU A 235 -4.36 45.52 -1.35
N ILE A 236 -3.59 44.53 -1.79
CA ILE A 236 -2.11 44.61 -1.84
C ILE A 236 -1.62 45.26 -3.14
N ASN A 237 -2.51 45.43 -4.14
CA ASN A 237 -2.17 45.96 -5.47
C ASN A 237 -2.70 47.38 -5.75
N ASN A 238 -3.19 48.08 -4.72
CA ASN A 238 -3.55 49.51 -4.76
C ASN A 238 -2.71 50.28 -3.74
#